data_AF-A0A2E4DFJ0-F1
#
_entry.id   AF-A0A2E4DFJ0-F1
#
_cell.length_a   1.000
_cell.length_b   1.000
_cell.length_c   1.000
_cell.angle_alpha   90.00
_cell.angle_beta   90.00
_cell.angle_gamma   90.00
#
_symmetry.space_group_name_H-M   'P 1'
#
loop_
_entity.id
_entity.type
_entity.pdbx_description
1 polymer ?
#
loop_
_entity_poly.entity_id
_entity_poly.type
_entity_poly.pdbx_seq_one_letter_code
_entity_poly.pdbx_strand_id
1 'polypeptide(L)'
;MYNGKMKLLFLATLLFSLSSFPATNYLKCIGKEEAKIHKNRWGGAYKALNQSIINEFAMFSESIEMNKEIEKKICSESTQKPSLVVLEHMFLGDELFFSSINSQDLKQHAIDKTSIESFTTSSYYIFLDYLAALQIEIGQAHCLKQEFPHLAKFYTRARYILSDVGMKTLVKEIPDKKKIFEKLQSENWKASCSPKDKSQ
;
A
#
# COMPACT_ATOMS: atom_id res chain seq x y z
N MET A 1 -20.87 48.39 18.62
CA MET A 1 -21.40 47.78 17.38
C MET A 1 -20.30 47.23 16.45
N TYR A 2 -19.23 46.59 16.97
CA TYR A 2 -18.11 46.09 16.13
C TYR A 2 -18.03 44.55 16.01
N ASN A 3 -18.80 43.80 16.82
CA ASN A 3 -18.66 42.33 16.92
C ASN A 3 -19.34 41.52 15.81
N GLY A 4 -20.26 42.11 15.03
CA GLY A 4 -20.99 41.39 13.98
C GLY A 4 -20.20 41.21 12.67
N LYS A 5 -19.47 42.26 12.24
CA LYS A 5 -18.71 42.25 10.98
C LYS A 5 -17.49 41.31 11.03
N MET A 6 -16.86 41.19 12.20
CA MET A 6 -15.69 40.33 12.39
C MET A 6 -16.05 38.84 12.35
N LYS A 7 -17.23 38.44 12.83
CA LYS A 7 -17.74 37.05 12.70
C LYS A 7 -18.08 36.68 11.27
N LEU A 8 -18.64 37.61 10.50
CA LEU A 8 -18.96 37.36 9.08
C LEU A 8 -17.69 37.19 8.23
N LEU A 9 -16.65 37.97 8.53
CA LEU A 9 -15.35 37.88 7.85
C LEU A 9 -14.64 36.54 8.16
N PHE A 10 -14.72 36.07 9.41
CA PHE A 10 -14.16 34.78 9.82
C PHE A 10 -14.88 33.58 9.21
N LEU A 11 -16.21 33.67 9.06
CA LEU A 11 -17.01 32.62 8.41
C LEU A 11 -16.72 32.57 6.90
N ALA A 12 -16.50 33.74 6.26
CA ALA A 12 -16.13 33.82 4.85
C ALA A 12 -14.73 33.24 4.58
N THR A 13 -13.74 33.49 5.45
CA THR A 13 -12.40 32.90 5.29
C THR A 13 -12.38 31.39 5.52
N LEU A 14 -13.22 30.86 6.42
CA LEU A 14 -13.40 29.42 6.61
C LEU A 14 -14.06 28.72 5.41
N LEU A 15 -14.95 29.40 4.68
CA LEU A 15 -15.59 28.84 3.49
C LEU A 15 -14.68 28.87 2.26
N PHE A 16 -13.78 29.86 2.15
CA PHE A 16 -12.81 29.94 1.04
C PHE A 16 -11.59 29.02 1.19
N SER A 17 -11.37 28.41 2.36
CA SER A 17 -10.25 27.50 2.61
C SER A 17 -10.56 26.04 2.26
N LEU A 18 -11.76 25.74 1.76
CA LEU A 18 -12.14 24.42 1.28
C LEU A 18 -11.85 24.26 -0.23
N SER A 19 -10.61 24.53 -0.65
CA SER A 19 -10.12 24.04 -1.94
C SER A 19 -9.88 22.54 -1.82
N SER A 20 -10.90 21.73 -2.14
CA SER A 20 -10.75 20.28 -2.23
C SER A 20 -10.01 19.98 -3.53
N PHE A 21 -8.71 19.67 -3.42
CA PHE A 21 -7.91 19.24 -4.55
C PHE A 21 -8.51 17.96 -5.14
N PRO A 22 -8.66 17.87 -6.48
CA PRO A 22 -9.28 16.71 -7.10
C PRO A 22 -8.43 15.47 -6.88
N ALA A 23 -8.92 14.54 -6.08
CA ALA A 23 -8.24 13.26 -5.88
C ALA A 23 -8.03 12.53 -7.21
N THR A 24 -6.83 11.98 -7.40
CA THR A 24 -6.48 11.14 -8.55
C THR A 24 -7.40 9.92 -8.64
N ASN A 25 -7.56 9.36 -9.84
CA ASN A 25 -8.48 8.23 -10.04
C ASN A 25 -8.04 6.99 -9.26
N TYR A 26 -6.74 6.66 -9.29
CA TYR A 26 -6.20 5.58 -8.45
C TYR A 26 -6.49 5.78 -6.95
N LEU A 27 -6.34 7.01 -6.42
CA LEU A 27 -6.64 7.29 -5.00
C LEU A 27 -8.13 7.13 -4.70
N LYS A 28 -9.03 7.51 -5.62
CA LYS A 28 -10.47 7.24 -5.47
C LYS A 28 -10.75 5.73 -5.38
N CYS A 29 -10.04 4.91 -6.14
CA CYS A 29 -10.23 3.46 -6.14
C CYS A 29 -9.74 2.82 -4.83
N ILE A 30 -8.58 3.23 -4.33
CA ILE A 30 -8.11 2.82 -2.99
C ILE A 30 -9.04 3.35 -1.89
N GLY A 31 -9.58 4.55 -2.02
CA GLY A 31 -10.57 5.10 -1.08
C GLY A 31 -11.90 4.32 -1.07
N LYS A 32 -12.35 3.80 -2.22
CA LYS A 32 -13.51 2.89 -2.29
C LYS A 32 -13.24 1.56 -1.59
N GLU A 33 -12.02 1.04 -1.70
CA GLU A 33 -11.57 -0.15 -0.96
C GLU A 33 -11.65 0.10 0.55
N GLU A 34 -11.14 1.22 1.05
CA GLU A 34 -11.21 1.59 2.48
C GLU A 34 -12.67 1.72 2.94
N ALA A 35 -13.53 2.38 2.15
CA ALA A 35 -14.96 2.46 2.45
C ALA A 35 -15.63 1.09 2.54
N LYS A 36 -15.25 0.13 1.68
CA LYS A 36 -15.73 -1.26 1.73
C LYS A 36 -15.22 -1.99 2.98
N ILE A 37 -13.94 -1.84 3.30
CA ILE A 37 -13.31 -2.40 4.51
C ILE A 37 -14.06 -1.92 5.75
N HIS A 38 -14.30 -0.61 5.86
CA HIS A 38 -15.05 -0.03 6.98
C HIS A 38 -16.50 -0.51 7.05
N LYS A 39 -17.23 -0.48 5.92
CA LYS A 39 -18.63 -0.92 5.86
C LYS A 39 -18.79 -2.37 6.33
N ASN A 40 -17.88 -3.23 5.92
CA ASN A 40 -17.91 -4.66 6.25
C ASN A 40 -17.20 -4.99 7.57
N ARG A 41 -16.66 -3.98 8.29
CA ARG A 41 -15.88 -4.13 9.52
C ARG A 41 -14.70 -5.10 9.37
N TRP A 42 -14.11 -5.13 8.19
CA TRP A 42 -12.90 -5.91 7.96
C TRP A 42 -11.76 -5.30 8.77
N GLY A 43 -11.11 -6.11 9.60
CA GLY A 43 -9.96 -5.72 10.41
C GLY A 43 -8.69 -6.39 9.92
N GLY A 44 -7.67 -6.39 10.78
CA GLY A 44 -6.47 -7.18 10.58
C GLY A 44 -5.51 -6.65 9.52
N ALA A 45 -4.73 -7.56 8.95
CA ALA A 45 -3.58 -7.23 8.13
C ALA A 45 -3.94 -6.47 6.86
N TYR A 46 -5.06 -6.84 6.24
CA TYR A 46 -5.46 -6.23 4.97
C TYR A 46 -5.97 -4.80 5.12
N LYS A 47 -6.66 -4.48 6.23
CA LYS A 47 -6.98 -3.10 6.57
C LYS A 47 -5.71 -2.27 6.79
N ALA A 48 -4.76 -2.79 7.57
CA ALA A 48 -3.49 -2.12 7.81
C ALA A 48 -2.74 -1.84 6.49
N LEU A 49 -2.72 -2.80 5.57
CA LEU A 49 -2.15 -2.63 4.24
C LEU A 49 -2.81 -1.48 3.47
N ASN A 50 -4.14 -1.44 3.39
CA ASN A 50 -4.84 -0.38 2.68
C ASN A 50 -4.47 1.01 3.25
N GLN A 51 -4.43 1.14 4.57
CA GLN A 51 -4.05 2.39 5.23
C GLN A 51 -2.60 2.80 4.94
N SER A 52 -1.67 1.85 4.91
CA SER A 52 -0.28 2.12 4.49
C SER A 52 -0.20 2.62 3.04
N ILE A 53 -0.96 2.04 2.11
CA ILE A 53 -0.98 2.49 0.71
C ILE A 53 -1.59 3.88 0.58
N ILE A 54 -2.69 4.17 1.30
CA ILE A 54 -3.29 5.51 1.31
C ILE A 54 -2.30 6.56 1.83
N ASN A 55 -1.57 6.25 2.90
CA ASN A 55 -0.59 7.18 3.48
C ASN A 55 0.52 7.52 2.49
N GLU A 56 1.01 6.53 1.73
CA GLU A 56 2.02 6.77 0.69
C GLU A 56 1.45 7.63 -0.45
N PHE A 57 0.21 7.38 -0.88
CA PHE A 57 -0.44 8.21 -1.91
C PHE A 57 -0.71 9.63 -1.45
N ALA A 58 -0.95 9.85 -0.15
CA ALA A 58 -1.14 11.19 0.39
C ALA A 58 0.13 12.06 0.30
N MET A 59 1.29 11.45 0.12
CA MET A 59 2.57 12.15 -0.08
C MET A 59 2.85 12.48 -1.55
N PHE A 60 2.04 11.98 -2.49
CA PHE A 60 2.24 12.22 -3.91
C PHE A 60 1.78 13.62 -4.31
N SER A 61 2.57 14.25 -5.18
CA SER A 61 2.16 15.46 -5.90
C SER A 61 1.10 15.10 -6.94
N GLU A 62 0.32 16.10 -7.36
CA GLU A 62 -0.71 15.92 -8.39
C GLU A 62 -0.13 15.52 -9.76
N SER A 63 1.16 15.79 -9.98
CA SER A 63 1.87 15.42 -11.20
C SER A 63 2.33 13.97 -11.25
N ILE A 64 2.20 13.21 -10.16
CA ILE A 64 2.48 11.76 -10.16
C ILE A 64 1.23 11.02 -10.67
N GLU A 65 1.37 10.46 -11.86
CA GLU A 65 0.35 9.66 -12.51
C GLU A 65 0.66 8.17 -12.43
N MET A 66 -0.40 7.36 -12.31
CA MET A 66 -0.30 5.91 -12.39
C MET A 66 -0.40 5.44 -13.84
N ASN A 67 0.35 4.39 -14.19
CA ASN A 67 0.19 3.66 -15.44
C ASN A 67 -1.30 3.29 -15.67
N LYS A 68 -1.83 3.62 -16.85
CA LYS A 68 -3.27 3.48 -17.15
C LYS A 68 -3.79 2.05 -17.13
N GLU A 69 -2.97 1.07 -17.50
CA GLU A 69 -3.36 -0.33 -17.46
C GLU A 69 -3.52 -0.81 -16.02
N ILE A 70 -2.59 -0.41 -15.14
CA ILE A 70 -2.67 -0.74 -13.72
C ILE A 70 -3.79 0.05 -13.04
N GLU A 71 -3.95 1.35 -13.34
CA GLU A 71 -5.05 2.17 -12.85
C GLU A 71 -6.40 1.51 -13.17
N LYS A 72 -6.58 1.06 -14.43
CA LYS A 72 -7.78 0.33 -14.83
C LYS A 72 -7.96 -0.99 -14.07
N LYS A 73 -6.87 -1.73 -13.85
CA LYS A 73 -6.89 -2.99 -13.09
C LYS A 73 -7.32 -2.77 -11.63
N ILE A 74 -6.73 -1.81 -10.93
CA ILE A 74 -7.05 -1.54 -9.51
C ILE A 74 -8.44 -0.93 -9.34
N CYS A 75 -8.93 -0.20 -10.35
CA CYS A 75 -10.25 0.41 -10.34
C CYS A 75 -11.36 -0.52 -10.83
N SER A 76 -11.03 -1.71 -11.34
CA SER A 76 -12.03 -2.70 -11.78
C SER A 76 -12.81 -3.25 -10.60
N GLU A 77 -14.14 -3.39 -10.76
CA GLU A 77 -15.01 -4.00 -9.75
C GLU A 77 -14.67 -5.47 -9.47
N SER A 78 -14.03 -6.15 -10.44
CA SER A 78 -13.55 -7.53 -10.28
C SER A 78 -12.38 -7.63 -9.30
N THR A 79 -11.65 -6.52 -9.07
CA THR A 79 -10.47 -6.51 -8.22
C THR A 79 -10.90 -6.41 -6.76
N GLN A 80 -10.85 -7.53 -6.04
CA GLN A 80 -11.28 -7.58 -4.64
C GLN A 80 -10.32 -6.85 -3.70
N LYS A 81 -9.01 -6.82 -4.03
CA LYS A 81 -7.96 -6.26 -3.18
C LYS A 81 -7.02 -5.27 -3.89
N PRO A 82 -7.51 -4.09 -4.30
CA PRO A 82 -6.71 -3.07 -4.98
C PRO A 82 -5.37 -2.75 -4.29
N SER A 83 -5.33 -2.57 -2.98
CA SER A 83 -4.09 -2.26 -2.24
C SER A 83 -3.04 -3.36 -2.32
N LEU A 84 -3.47 -4.62 -2.37
CA LEU A 84 -2.55 -5.76 -2.54
C LEU A 84 -1.98 -5.82 -3.95
N VAL A 85 -2.76 -5.41 -4.97
CA VAL A 85 -2.29 -5.27 -6.36
C VAL A 85 -1.29 -4.12 -6.48
N VAL A 86 -1.53 -2.98 -5.83
CA VAL A 86 -0.55 -1.87 -5.78
C VAL A 86 0.75 -2.34 -5.15
N LEU A 87 0.67 -3.01 -4.00
CA LEU A 87 1.85 -3.54 -3.32
C LEU A 87 2.61 -4.54 -4.19
N GLU A 88 1.91 -5.43 -4.90
CA GLU A 88 2.50 -6.38 -5.85
C GLU A 88 3.36 -5.65 -6.90
N HIS A 89 2.77 -4.70 -7.63
CA HIS A 89 3.46 -3.98 -8.71
C HIS A 89 4.66 -3.17 -8.18
N MET A 90 4.52 -2.49 -7.04
CA MET A 90 5.64 -1.77 -6.43
C MET A 90 6.77 -2.71 -5.97
N PHE A 91 6.41 -3.86 -5.39
CA PHE A 91 7.37 -4.83 -4.88
C PHE A 91 8.12 -5.58 -5.99
N LEU A 92 7.47 -5.78 -7.13
CA LEU A 92 8.07 -6.34 -8.34
C LEU A 92 9.02 -5.34 -9.02
N GLY A 93 8.84 -4.04 -8.76
CA GLY A 93 9.61 -2.97 -9.38
C GLY A 93 9.08 -2.60 -10.77
N ASP A 94 7.78 -2.84 -11.01
CA ASP A 94 7.12 -2.38 -12.24
C ASP A 94 7.04 -0.85 -12.24
N GLU A 95 7.10 -0.23 -13.42
CA GLU A 95 6.89 1.21 -13.58
C GLU A 95 5.41 1.56 -13.36
N LEU A 96 5.02 1.60 -12.07
CA LEU A 96 3.64 1.88 -11.67
C LEU A 96 3.29 3.36 -11.79
N PHE A 97 4.27 4.23 -11.55
CA PHE A 97 4.09 5.68 -11.51
C PHE A 97 5.09 6.41 -12.39
N PHE A 98 4.68 7.56 -12.90
CA PHE A 98 5.52 8.47 -13.66
C PHE A 98 5.15 9.93 -13.36
N SER A 99 6.07 10.85 -13.60
CA SER A 99 5.81 12.29 -13.51
C SER A 99 5.25 12.80 -14.85
N SER A 100 4.14 13.52 -14.82
CA SER A 100 3.56 14.20 -15.99
C SER A 100 4.17 15.58 -16.25
N ILE A 101 5.05 16.06 -15.35
CA ILE A 101 5.78 17.31 -15.55
C ILE A 101 6.74 17.18 -16.73
N ASN A 102 6.68 18.14 -17.64
CA ASN A 102 7.65 18.29 -18.72
C ASN A 102 9.05 18.49 -18.13
N SER A 103 10.07 17.83 -18.70
CA SER A 103 11.47 17.86 -18.27
C SER A 103 12.11 19.26 -18.20
N GLN A 104 11.40 20.32 -18.58
CA GLN A 104 11.82 21.71 -18.42
C GLN A 104 11.68 22.20 -16.96
N ASP A 105 10.73 21.68 -16.19
CA ASP A 105 10.70 21.89 -14.72
C ASP A 105 11.42 20.73 -14.03
N LEU A 106 12.75 20.81 -14.09
CA LEU A 106 13.66 19.80 -13.55
C LEU A 106 13.49 19.62 -12.04
N LYS A 107 13.09 20.67 -11.31
CA LYS A 107 12.95 20.60 -9.85
C LYS A 107 11.75 19.75 -9.47
N GLN A 108 10.58 20.03 -10.04
CA GLN A 108 9.38 19.25 -9.72
C GLN A 108 9.52 17.81 -10.21
N HIS A 109 10.09 17.61 -11.40
CA HIS A 109 10.35 16.26 -11.93
C HIS A 109 11.29 15.44 -11.00
N ALA A 110 12.33 16.06 -10.44
CA ALA A 110 13.22 15.41 -9.49
C ALA A 110 12.53 15.07 -8.16
N ILE A 111 11.63 15.93 -7.68
CA ILE A 111 10.79 15.67 -6.50
C ILE A 111 9.90 14.45 -6.75
N ASP A 112 9.17 14.44 -7.87
CA ASP A 112 8.27 13.34 -8.22
C ASP A 112 9.02 12.01 -8.31
N LYS A 113 10.17 11.99 -8.98
CA LYS A 113 11.04 10.82 -9.09
C LYS A 113 11.48 10.32 -7.70
N THR A 114 11.90 11.23 -6.83
CA THR A 114 12.32 10.90 -5.46
C THR A 114 11.16 10.31 -4.66
N SER A 115 9.95 10.86 -4.78
CA SER A 115 8.75 10.32 -4.12
C SER A 115 8.40 8.91 -4.61
N ILE A 116 8.48 8.66 -5.92
CA ILE A 116 8.23 7.34 -6.51
C ILE A 116 9.28 6.32 -6.04
N GLU A 117 10.55 6.70 -6.04
CA GLU A 117 11.65 5.84 -5.55
C GLU A 117 11.53 5.57 -4.03
N SER A 118 11.11 6.58 -3.26
CA SER A 118 10.81 6.45 -1.83
C SER A 118 9.69 5.45 -1.62
N PHE A 119 8.56 5.58 -2.31
CA PHE A 119 7.45 4.64 -2.16
C PHE A 119 7.84 3.22 -2.59
N THR A 120 8.64 3.07 -3.65
CA THR A 120 9.19 1.76 -4.06
C THR A 120 10.00 1.13 -2.94
N THR A 121 10.81 1.92 -2.23
CA THR A 121 11.59 1.45 -1.09
C THR A 121 10.70 1.13 0.12
N SER A 122 9.72 1.99 0.43
CA SER A 122 8.72 1.76 1.47
C SER A 122 7.91 0.49 1.22
N SER A 123 7.60 0.15 -0.04
CA SER A 123 6.80 -1.02 -0.40
C SER A 123 7.37 -2.33 0.16
N TYR A 124 8.70 -2.43 0.27
CA TYR A 124 9.33 -3.61 0.85
C TYR A 124 9.09 -3.73 2.37
N TYR A 125 9.07 -2.62 3.08
CA TYR A 125 8.74 -2.57 4.50
C TYR A 125 7.24 -2.79 4.73
N ILE A 126 6.39 -2.15 3.91
CA ILE A 126 4.95 -2.37 3.92
C ILE A 126 4.62 -3.85 3.71
N PHE A 127 5.34 -4.53 2.81
CA PHE A 127 5.19 -5.97 2.62
C PHE A 127 5.56 -6.77 3.87
N LEU A 128 6.68 -6.46 4.53
CA LEU A 128 7.06 -7.13 5.79
C LEU A 128 6.03 -6.90 6.90
N ASP A 129 5.56 -5.67 7.06
CA ASP A 129 4.55 -5.29 8.06
C ASP A 129 3.22 -6.01 7.77
N TYR A 130 2.83 -6.08 6.49
CA TYR A 130 1.64 -6.82 6.07
C TYR A 130 1.74 -8.30 6.43
N LEU A 131 2.87 -8.93 6.12
CA LEU A 131 3.07 -10.33 6.45
C LEU A 131 3.16 -10.58 7.97
N ALA A 132 3.77 -9.67 8.73
CA ALA A 132 3.80 -9.74 10.19
C ALA A 132 2.39 -9.63 10.79
N ALA A 133 1.57 -8.70 10.29
CA ALA A 133 0.18 -8.57 10.67
C ALA A 133 -0.63 -9.81 10.31
N LEU A 134 -0.39 -10.42 9.13
CA LEU A 134 -1.03 -11.69 8.75
C LEU A 134 -0.68 -12.82 9.71
N GLN A 135 0.59 -12.92 10.13
CA GLN A 135 1.01 -13.94 11.08
C GLN A 135 0.33 -13.78 12.45
N ILE A 136 0.12 -12.54 12.90
CA ILE A 136 -0.64 -12.23 14.12
C ILE A 136 -2.12 -12.62 13.96
N GLU A 137 -2.74 -12.23 12.83
CA GLU A 137 -4.15 -12.53 12.52
C GLU A 137 -4.44 -14.04 12.52
N ILE A 138 -3.50 -14.85 12.01
CA ILE A 138 -3.62 -16.31 11.93
C ILE A 138 -3.42 -16.98 13.29
N GLY A 139 -2.68 -16.36 14.21
CA GLY A 139 -2.40 -16.92 15.53
C GLY A 139 -1.46 -18.14 15.53
N GLN A 140 -0.84 -18.49 14.41
CA GLN A 140 0.14 -19.60 14.31
C GLN A 140 1.49 -19.10 13.80
N ALA A 141 2.51 -19.13 14.66
CA ALA A 141 3.84 -18.61 14.37
C ALA A 141 4.56 -19.30 13.19
N HIS A 142 4.17 -20.53 12.83
CA HIS A 142 4.82 -21.33 11.80
C HIS A 142 4.06 -21.39 10.48
N CYS A 143 2.76 -21.08 10.45
CA CYS A 143 1.96 -21.37 9.25
C CYS A 143 2.43 -20.57 8.04
N LEU A 144 2.68 -19.27 8.21
CA LEU A 144 3.15 -18.42 7.11
C LEU A 144 4.48 -18.93 6.53
N LYS A 145 5.37 -19.49 7.36
CA LYS A 145 6.63 -20.08 6.89
C LYS A 145 6.43 -21.40 6.13
N GLN A 146 5.42 -22.20 6.51
CA GLN A 146 5.07 -23.45 5.83
C GLN A 146 4.41 -23.16 4.48
N GLU A 147 3.49 -22.21 4.45
CA GLU A 147 2.77 -21.82 3.23
C GLU A 147 3.65 -21.02 2.26
N PHE A 148 4.63 -20.29 2.77
CA PHE A 148 5.57 -19.50 1.98
C PHE A 148 7.03 -19.81 2.36
N PRO A 149 7.56 -20.99 1.99
CA PRO A 149 8.92 -21.40 2.38
C PRO A 149 9.99 -20.40 1.92
N HIS A 150 9.80 -19.79 0.75
CA HIS A 150 10.71 -18.78 0.22
C HIS A 150 10.78 -17.51 1.09
N LEU A 151 9.72 -17.19 1.83
CA LEU A 151 9.71 -16.07 2.76
C LEU A 151 10.47 -16.39 4.06
N ALA A 152 10.65 -17.66 4.44
CA ALA A 152 11.35 -18.01 5.67
C ALA A 152 12.83 -17.56 5.65
N LYS A 153 13.49 -17.72 4.50
CA LYS A 153 14.87 -17.24 4.29
C LYS A 153 14.93 -15.71 4.26
N PHE A 154 13.97 -15.09 3.58
CA PHE A 154 13.82 -13.64 3.53
C PHE A 154 13.64 -13.03 4.93
N TYR A 155 12.73 -13.55 5.75
CA TYR A 155 12.51 -13.11 7.12
C TYR A 155 13.75 -13.20 8.00
N THR A 156 14.43 -14.34 7.91
CA THR A 156 15.68 -14.55 8.65
C THR A 156 16.68 -13.46 8.28
N ARG A 157 16.90 -13.23 6.98
CA ARG A 157 17.83 -12.20 6.52
C ARG A 157 17.39 -10.77 6.83
N ALA A 158 16.11 -10.46 6.67
CA ALA A 158 15.55 -9.16 7.03
C ALA A 158 15.72 -8.86 8.53
N ARG A 159 15.80 -9.88 9.39
CA ARG A 159 16.05 -9.70 10.83
C ARG A 159 17.53 -9.49 11.16
N TYR A 160 18.45 -10.11 10.42
CA TYR A 160 19.87 -10.17 10.81
C TYR A 160 20.81 -9.28 10.00
N ILE A 161 20.50 -8.97 8.75
CA ILE A 161 21.42 -8.29 7.83
C ILE A 161 20.76 -7.13 7.06
N LEU A 162 19.58 -6.68 7.51
CA LEU A 162 18.85 -5.62 6.83
C LEU A 162 19.59 -4.27 6.86
N SER A 163 20.25 -3.95 7.98
CA SER A 163 21.09 -2.75 8.11
C SER A 163 22.29 -2.77 7.15
N ASP A 164 22.78 -3.96 6.80
CA ASP A 164 24.07 -4.14 6.15
C ASP A 164 23.91 -4.32 4.63
N VAL A 165 22.86 -5.02 4.20
CA VAL A 165 22.63 -5.41 2.80
C VAL A 165 21.57 -4.52 2.12
N GLY A 166 20.72 -3.88 2.92
CA GLY A 166 19.62 -3.05 2.45
C GLY A 166 18.44 -3.86 1.90
N MET A 167 17.23 -3.33 2.10
CA MET A 167 15.99 -4.03 1.78
C MET A 167 15.84 -4.37 0.28
N LYS A 168 16.23 -3.44 -0.60
CA LYS A 168 16.17 -3.61 -2.06
C LYS A 168 16.96 -4.84 -2.53
N THR A 169 18.10 -5.12 -1.89
CA THR A 169 18.93 -6.27 -2.22
C THR A 169 18.29 -7.56 -1.72
N LEU A 170 17.81 -7.57 -0.48
CA LEU A 170 17.13 -8.74 0.09
C LEU A 170 15.90 -9.17 -0.71
N VAL A 171 15.11 -8.21 -1.19
CA VAL A 171 13.92 -8.49 -1.98
C VAL A 171 14.26 -9.12 -3.34
N LYS A 172 15.39 -8.77 -3.96
CA LYS A 172 15.85 -9.41 -5.21
C LYS A 172 16.15 -10.90 -5.06
N GLU A 173 16.45 -11.36 -3.85
CA GLU A 173 16.75 -12.76 -3.57
C GLU A 173 15.50 -13.62 -3.40
N ILE A 174 14.31 -13.01 -3.32
CA ILE A 174 13.05 -13.75 -3.21
C ILE A 174 12.70 -14.33 -4.59
N PRO A 175 12.74 -15.66 -4.77
CA PRO A 175 12.32 -16.27 -6.03
C PRO A 175 10.79 -16.15 -6.19
N ASP A 176 10.33 -16.10 -7.44
CA ASP A 176 8.92 -16.18 -7.80
C ASP A 176 7.99 -15.23 -7.00
N LYS A 177 8.41 -13.98 -6.79
CA LYS A 177 7.64 -12.94 -6.08
C LYS A 177 6.17 -12.89 -6.49
N LYS A 178 5.89 -13.01 -7.79
CA LYS A 178 4.53 -13.03 -8.34
C LYS A 178 3.66 -14.15 -7.74
N LYS A 179 4.20 -15.38 -7.64
CA LYS A 179 3.47 -16.51 -7.04
C LYS A 179 3.14 -16.27 -5.57
N ILE A 180 3.99 -15.54 -4.84
CA ILE A 180 3.71 -15.16 -3.46
C ILE A 180 2.47 -14.26 -3.41
N PHE A 181 2.39 -13.23 -4.25
CA PHE A 181 1.23 -12.35 -4.31
C PHE A 181 -0.04 -13.06 -4.82
N GLU A 182 0.06 -13.92 -5.83
CA GLU A 182 -1.07 -14.74 -6.31
C GLU A 182 -1.65 -15.60 -5.17
N LYS A 183 -0.78 -16.26 -4.39
CA LYS A 183 -1.19 -17.06 -3.24
C LYS A 183 -1.79 -16.19 -2.14
N LEU A 184 -1.19 -15.05 -1.80
CA LEU A 184 -1.73 -14.08 -0.82
C LEU A 184 -3.13 -13.57 -1.22
N GLN A 185 -3.35 -13.28 -2.51
CA GLN A 185 -4.63 -12.82 -3.04
C GLN A 185 -5.72 -13.87 -2.91
N SER A 186 -5.41 -15.15 -3.18
CA SER A 186 -6.39 -16.25 -3.13
C SER A 186 -6.94 -16.58 -1.75
N GLU A 187 -6.21 -16.26 -0.67
CA GLU A 187 -6.51 -16.60 0.73
C GLU A 187 -6.76 -18.09 1.06
N ASN A 188 -6.80 -18.99 0.08
CA ASN A 188 -7.09 -20.42 0.27
C ASN A 188 -6.12 -21.11 1.24
N TRP A 189 -4.91 -20.57 1.36
CA TRP A 189 -3.88 -21.03 2.31
C TRP A 189 -4.21 -20.70 3.77
N LYS A 190 -5.12 -19.78 4.08
CA LYS A 190 -5.55 -19.53 5.46
C LYS A 190 -6.25 -20.76 6.07
N ALA A 191 -6.93 -21.57 5.24
CA ALA A 191 -7.62 -22.76 5.70
C ALA A 191 -6.65 -23.84 6.22
N SER A 192 -5.47 -24.00 5.61
CA SER A 192 -4.44 -24.92 6.10
C SER A 192 -3.78 -24.43 7.40
N CYS A 193 -3.92 -23.13 7.74
CA CYS A 193 -3.44 -22.54 8.97
C CYS A 193 -4.43 -22.60 10.15
N SER A 194 -5.62 -23.17 9.97
CA SER A 194 -6.56 -23.31 11.08
C SER A 194 -5.98 -24.26 12.13
N PRO A 195 -6.12 -23.98 13.44
CA PRO A 195 -5.80 -24.97 14.46
C PRO A 195 -6.64 -26.22 14.15
N LYS A 196 -5.99 -27.37 13.90
CA LYS A 196 -6.68 -28.63 14.08
C LYS A 196 -7.12 -28.62 15.54
N ASP A 197 -8.42 -28.62 15.78
CA ASP A 197 -8.98 -28.76 17.13
C ASP A 197 -8.17 -29.83 17.85
N LYS A 198 -7.47 -29.42 18.91
CA LYS A 198 -6.91 -30.37 19.86
C LYS A 198 -8.08 -30.87 20.70
N SER A 199 -8.97 -31.65 20.09
CA SER A 199 -9.88 -32.53 20.79
C SER A 199 -9.10 -33.79 21.17
N GLN A 200 -8.33 -33.70 22.25
CA GLN A 200 -7.85 -34.83 23.05
C GLN A 200 -7.93 -34.45 24.51
#